data_AF-A0A1H6BZV0-F1
#
_entry.id   AF-A0A1H6BZV0-F1
#
_cell.length_a   1.000
_cell.length_b   1.000
_cell.length_c   1.000
_cell.angle_alpha   90.00
_cell.angle_beta   90.00
_cell.angle_gamma   90.00
#
_symmetry.space_group_name_H-M   'P 1'
#
loop_
_entity.id
_entity.type
_entity.pdbx_description
1 polymer ?
#
loop_
_entity_poly.entity_id
_entity_poly.type
_entity_poly.pdbx_seq_one_letter_code
_entity_poly.pdbx_strand_id
1 'polypeptide(L)'
;MSWRFRQSFTVVPGLRLSLSSRGLSASIGGSPLTLNVGPHGVTETLSIPGTGISYRHHESLPSNGRPSIDLPSNLPQQSLPQFTNTAPVEHIHSASTELLTSETLKDLKRLIQTASKQRDEISRDLDSALTEKIEAVSRFDKWDTGFLFKRVFKSAFEKRRAEAGTATDKVTELEEQLRLSTIATHIEIEKEQANLYYLLKDDFSALCECNSIWDVKTRQATDQYHERTIANSRIERERVKFNLASCDLIEWDEKVPHIRNAKGGSFFFYPGFIVYRTAREAFSLIEYHDMKGRASLVQFQEEDNVPSDAKVIGQTWAKCNKDGSRDKRFANNYQIPIAQYIQVTLKNDSGLWEEFHFSNPQRLITFLESLNNFTSSFEAVANG
;
A
#
# COMPACT_ATOMS: atom_id res chain seq x y z
N MET A 1 -12.60 -21.60 41.05
CA MET A 1 -12.58 -20.17 40.64
C MET A 1 -11.14 -19.73 40.52
N SER A 2 -10.55 -19.84 39.32
CA SER A 2 -9.33 -19.07 39.01
C SER A 2 -9.63 -18.29 37.75
N TRP A 3 -10.16 -17.09 37.94
CA TRP A 3 -10.10 -16.06 36.91
C TRP A 3 -8.63 -15.79 36.64
N ARG A 4 -8.12 -16.24 35.49
CA ARG A 4 -6.82 -15.79 35.00
C ARG A 4 -7.10 -14.61 34.09
N PHE A 5 -7.36 -13.47 34.71
CA PHE A 5 -7.46 -12.17 34.04
C PHE A 5 -6.15 -11.96 33.28
N ARG A 6 -6.19 -11.79 31.95
CA ARG A 6 -5.00 -11.39 31.20
C ARG A 6 -4.80 -9.91 31.51
N GLN A 7 -3.82 -9.64 32.37
CA GLN A 7 -3.49 -8.31 32.83
C GLN A 7 -2.76 -7.60 31.68
N SER A 8 -3.38 -6.54 31.16
CA SER A 8 -2.97 -5.66 30.04
C SER A 8 -3.30 -6.14 28.62
N PHE A 9 -4.34 -5.54 28.03
CA PHE A 9 -4.41 -5.30 26.59
C PHE A 9 -4.34 -3.78 26.40
N THR A 10 -3.54 -3.30 25.46
CA THR A 10 -3.50 -1.88 25.14
C THR A 10 -4.70 -1.60 24.25
N VAL A 11 -5.68 -0.86 24.74
CA VAL A 11 -6.65 -0.22 23.85
C VAL A 11 -5.84 0.76 23.01
N VAL A 12 -5.60 0.44 21.74
CA VAL A 12 -5.04 1.41 20.81
C VAL A 12 -6.11 2.50 20.70
N PRO A 13 -5.83 3.72 21.18
CA PRO A 13 -6.84 4.75 21.17
C PRO A 13 -7.31 4.99 19.73
N GLY A 14 -8.59 5.31 19.55
CA GLY A 14 -9.13 5.64 18.22
C GLY A 14 -8.23 6.65 17.52
N LEU A 15 -7.82 6.33 16.30
CA LEU A 15 -6.95 7.17 15.48
C LEU A 15 -7.85 8.01 14.58
N ARG A 16 -7.91 9.31 14.83
CA ARG A 16 -8.61 10.25 13.94
C ARG A 16 -7.59 10.93 13.05
N LEU A 17 -7.63 10.62 11.77
CA LEU A 17 -6.84 11.34 10.78
C LEU A 17 -7.67 12.50 10.26
N SER A 18 -7.15 13.71 10.30
CA SER A 18 -7.83 14.89 9.74
C SER A 18 -6.99 15.42 8.60
N LEU A 19 -7.58 15.43 7.41
CA LEU A 19 -7.00 15.90 6.18
C LEU A 19 -7.67 17.22 5.79
N SER A 20 -6.86 18.27 5.70
CA SER A 20 -7.28 19.60 5.30
C SER A 20 -6.34 20.14 4.23
N SER A 21 -6.64 21.33 3.70
CA SER A 21 -5.72 22.10 2.84
C SER A 21 -4.31 22.32 3.44
N ARG A 22 -4.16 22.20 4.78
CA ARG A 22 -2.86 22.29 5.48
C ARG A 22 -2.10 20.97 5.56
N GLY A 23 -2.68 19.87 5.09
CA GLY A 23 -2.09 18.54 5.11
C GLY A 23 -2.76 17.57 6.08
N LEU A 24 -2.10 16.41 6.28
CA LEU A 24 -2.58 15.32 7.13
C LEU A 24 -2.17 15.55 8.59
N SER A 25 -3.13 15.38 9.50
CA SER A 25 -2.90 15.33 10.94
C SER A 25 -3.47 14.04 11.51
N ALA A 26 -2.86 13.51 12.56
CA ALA A 26 -3.26 12.30 13.24
C ALA A 26 -3.50 12.60 14.72
N SER A 27 -4.69 12.32 15.22
CA SER A 27 -5.05 12.42 16.64
C SER A 27 -5.15 11.03 17.22
N ILE A 28 -4.37 10.75 18.25
CA ILE A 28 -4.30 9.48 18.97
C ILE A 28 -4.83 9.74 20.37
N GLY A 29 -6.02 9.24 20.71
CA GLY A 29 -6.54 9.37 22.07
C GLY A 29 -8.01 9.72 22.17
N GLY A 30 -8.41 9.98 23.40
CA GLY A 30 -9.71 10.48 23.81
C GLY A 30 -9.59 10.97 25.25
N SER A 31 -10.49 11.84 25.69
CA SER A 31 -10.47 12.37 27.07
C SER A 31 -10.23 11.22 28.08
N PRO A 32 -9.22 11.31 28.97
CA PRO A 32 -8.53 12.52 29.40
C PRO A 32 -7.22 12.86 28.65
N LEU A 33 -6.72 12.06 27.70
CA LEU A 33 -5.45 12.34 27.02
C LEU A 33 -5.59 12.18 25.50
N THR A 34 -5.22 13.23 24.76
CA THR A 34 -5.23 13.24 23.29
C THR A 34 -3.90 13.77 22.76
N LEU A 35 -3.24 13.01 21.90
CA LEU A 35 -2.01 13.39 21.22
C LEU A 35 -2.32 13.71 19.76
N ASN A 36 -2.12 14.93 19.30
CA ASN A 36 -2.28 15.33 17.90
C ASN A 36 -0.91 15.52 17.25
N VAL A 37 -0.63 14.82 16.17
CA VAL A 37 0.59 14.92 15.37
C VAL A 37 0.22 15.50 14.01
N GLY A 38 0.91 16.54 13.54
CA GLY A 38 0.65 17.12 12.22
C GLY A 38 1.84 17.92 11.69
N PRO A 39 1.71 18.56 10.51
CA PRO A 39 2.80 19.25 9.81
C PRO A 39 3.43 20.42 10.59
N HIS A 40 2.80 20.87 11.68
CA HIS A 40 3.28 21.98 12.51
C HIS A 40 3.83 21.57 13.88
N GLY A 41 3.77 20.28 14.24
CA GLY A 41 4.20 19.85 15.55
C GLY A 41 3.38 18.72 16.16
N VAL A 42 3.76 18.38 17.39
CA VAL A 42 3.03 17.45 18.26
C VAL A 42 2.33 18.27 19.34
N THR A 43 1.04 18.02 19.54
CA THR A 43 0.22 18.66 20.56
C THR A 43 -0.34 17.63 21.52
N GLU A 44 0.04 17.70 22.78
CA GLU A 44 -0.53 16.87 23.83
C GLU A 44 -1.66 17.63 24.53
N THR A 45 -2.83 17.03 24.67
CA THR A 45 -3.99 17.61 25.37
C THR A 45 -4.41 16.69 26.51
N LEU A 46 -4.32 17.19 27.74
CA LEU A 46 -4.83 16.58 28.95
C LEU A 46 -6.17 17.23 29.31
N SER A 47 -7.20 16.46 29.65
CA SER A 47 -8.53 16.99 29.98
C SER A 47 -9.16 16.22 31.13
N ILE A 48 -9.96 16.89 31.95
CA ILE A 48 -10.69 16.26 33.04
C ILE A 48 -12.15 16.05 32.59
N PRO A 49 -12.60 14.78 32.41
CA PRO A 49 -13.95 14.49 31.91
C PRO A 49 -15.02 15.13 32.79
N GLY A 50 -16.01 15.78 32.17
CA GLY A 50 -17.17 16.36 32.88
C GLY A 50 -16.93 17.71 33.56
N THR A 51 -15.72 18.27 33.51
CA THR A 51 -15.41 19.59 34.13
C THR A 51 -15.17 20.70 33.11
N GLY A 52 -14.96 20.37 31.84
CA GLY A 52 -14.63 21.34 30.78
C GLY A 52 -13.18 21.89 30.83
N ILE A 53 -12.35 21.35 31.73
CA ILE A 53 -10.97 21.81 31.93
C ILE A 53 -10.02 20.98 31.06
N SER A 54 -9.23 21.63 30.21
CA SER A 54 -8.19 21.02 29.39
C SER A 54 -6.87 21.80 29.44
N TYR A 55 -5.75 21.10 29.53
CA TYR A 55 -4.39 21.60 29.40
C TYR A 55 -3.81 21.12 28.07
N ARG A 56 -3.20 22.04 27.30
CA ARG A 56 -2.61 21.75 25.99
C ARG A 56 -1.13 22.14 25.99
N HIS A 57 -0.27 21.21 25.59
CA HIS A 57 1.15 21.42 25.37
C HIS A 57 1.47 21.24 23.88
N HIS A 58 2.23 22.16 23.29
CA HIS A 58 2.54 22.15 21.86
C HIS A 58 4.05 22.22 21.67
N GLU A 59 4.62 21.21 21.00
CA GLU A 59 6.00 21.19 20.57
C GLU A 59 6.05 21.36 19.04
N SER A 60 6.64 22.47 18.58
CA SER A 60 6.80 22.76 17.16
C SER A 60 7.98 21.99 16.56
N LEU A 61 7.82 21.44 15.35
CA LEU A 61 8.97 20.95 14.59
C LEU A 61 9.88 22.13 14.21
N PRO A 62 11.22 21.99 14.30
CA PRO A 62 12.13 22.99 13.79
C PRO A 62 11.96 23.13 12.27
N SER A 63 11.73 24.36 11.81
CA SER A 63 11.79 24.73 10.39
C SER A 63 13.16 24.34 9.86
N ASN A 64 13.22 23.28 9.05
CA ASN A 64 14.47 22.84 8.45
C ASN A 64 14.93 23.91 7.45
N GLY A 65 15.91 24.71 7.86
CA GLY A 65 16.68 25.56 6.95
C GLY A 65 17.32 24.67 5.87
N ARG A 66 17.41 25.21 4.66
CA ARG A 66 18.02 24.54 3.50
C ARG A 66 19.36 23.88 3.90
N PRO A 67 19.52 22.57 3.74
CA PRO A 67 20.85 21.97 3.81
C PRO A 67 21.62 22.34 2.54
N SER A 68 22.62 23.21 2.68
CA SER A 68 23.71 23.33 1.71
C SER A 68 24.53 22.04 1.76
N ILE A 69 24.58 21.34 0.63
CA ILE A 69 25.38 20.13 0.45
C ILE A 69 26.79 20.55 0.05
N ASP A 70 27.76 20.29 0.92
CA ASP A 70 29.18 20.28 0.57
C ASP A 70 29.49 19.09 -0.36
N LEU A 71 30.20 19.35 -1.45
CA LEU A 71 30.72 18.31 -2.36
C LEU A 71 31.87 17.53 -1.69
N PRO A 72 31.85 16.19 -1.71
CA PRO A 72 33.06 15.41 -1.53
C PRO A 72 33.77 15.21 -2.88
N SER A 73 34.95 15.82 -3.02
CA SER A 73 35.95 15.48 -4.02
C SER A 73 36.77 14.28 -3.54
N ASN A 74 36.48 13.08 -4.07
CA ASN A 74 37.49 12.03 -4.22
C ASN A 74 37.07 11.01 -5.29
N LEU A 75 37.92 10.86 -6.30
CA LEU A 75 37.78 9.90 -7.41
C LEU A 75 38.40 8.54 -7.01
N PRO A 76 37.68 7.42 -7.11
CA PRO A 76 38.30 6.10 -7.17
C PRO A 76 38.84 5.84 -8.57
N GLN A 77 40.09 5.38 -8.64
CA GLN A 77 40.78 4.96 -9.87
C GLN A 77 40.05 3.81 -10.58
N GLN A 78 39.92 3.96 -11.90
CA GLN A 78 39.38 2.96 -12.82
C GLN A 78 40.28 1.72 -12.88
N SER A 79 39.71 0.55 -12.63
CA SER A 79 40.23 -0.73 -13.13
C SER A 79 39.70 -0.97 -14.56
N LEU A 80 40.58 -1.51 -15.41
CA LEU A 80 40.33 -1.75 -16.84
C LEU A 80 39.11 -2.68 -17.08
N PRO A 81 38.24 -2.37 -18.05
CA PRO A 81 37.06 -3.19 -18.33
C PRO A 81 37.44 -4.52 -19.00
N GLN A 82 36.91 -5.61 -18.45
CA GLN A 82 36.79 -6.88 -19.16
C GLN A 82 35.58 -6.79 -20.08
N PHE A 83 35.79 -6.93 -21.39
CA PHE A 83 34.72 -6.94 -22.39
C PHE A 83 33.83 -8.18 -22.19
N THR A 84 32.64 -7.96 -21.64
CA THR A 84 31.51 -8.88 -21.79
C THR A 84 30.51 -8.21 -22.74
N ASN A 85 30.21 -8.86 -23.87
CA ASN A 85 29.49 -8.29 -25.02
C ASN A 85 27.96 -8.17 -24.83
N THR A 86 27.47 -8.05 -23.59
CA THR A 86 26.03 -7.93 -23.32
C THR A 86 25.79 -6.84 -22.30
N ALA A 87 24.95 -5.87 -22.64
CA ALA A 87 24.54 -4.82 -21.71
C ALA A 87 23.92 -5.45 -20.45
N PRO A 88 24.21 -4.91 -19.24
CA PRO A 88 23.64 -5.43 -18.00
C PRO A 88 22.12 -5.32 -18.01
N VAL A 89 21.45 -6.32 -17.43
CA VAL A 89 19.99 -6.31 -17.21
C VAL A 89 19.70 -5.56 -15.92
N GLU A 90 18.94 -4.47 -16.02
CA GLU A 90 18.45 -3.73 -14.86
C GLU A 90 17.13 -4.34 -14.39
N HIS A 91 17.05 -4.68 -13.10
CA HIS A 91 15.82 -5.16 -12.47
C HIS A 91 15.08 -3.99 -11.84
N ILE A 92 13.86 -3.73 -12.30
CA ILE A 92 13.00 -2.68 -11.77
C ILE A 92 12.25 -3.25 -10.56
N HIS A 93 12.57 -2.73 -9.38
CA HIS A 93 11.92 -3.08 -8.13
C HIS A 93 12.21 -2.03 -7.06
N SER A 94 11.26 -1.85 -6.14
CA SER A 94 11.46 -1.00 -4.97
C SER A 94 12.29 -1.65 -3.88
N ALA A 95 12.97 -0.82 -3.09
CA ALA A 95 13.73 -1.20 -1.89
C ALA A 95 12.82 -1.73 -0.76
N SER A 96 13.43 -2.21 0.32
CA SER A 96 12.72 -2.76 1.49
C SER A 96 11.73 -1.76 2.11
N THR A 97 10.59 -2.26 2.59
CA THR A 97 9.51 -1.44 3.18
C THR A 97 9.91 -0.62 4.43
N GLU A 98 11.05 -0.93 5.03
CA GLU A 98 11.60 -0.16 6.16
C GLU A 98 12.14 1.20 5.72
N LEU A 99 12.69 1.29 4.50
CA LEU A 99 13.34 2.50 3.99
C LEU A 99 12.36 3.45 3.29
N LEU A 100 11.25 2.92 2.77
CA LEU A 100 10.30 3.69 1.94
C LEU A 100 9.34 4.58 2.73
N THR A 101 9.36 4.57 4.07
CA THR A 101 8.40 5.34 4.87
C THR A 101 8.81 6.80 4.97
N SER A 102 7.92 7.73 4.62
CA SER A 102 8.12 9.16 4.79
C SER A 102 8.38 9.52 6.25
N GLU A 103 9.25 10.52 6.48
CA GLU A 103 9.74 10.87 7.82
C GLU A 103 8.60 11.20 8.81
N THR A 104 7.64 12.02 8.35
CA THR A 104 6.47 12.48 9.11
C THR A 104 5.50 11.34 9.48
N LEU A 105 5.52 10.23 8.74
CA LEU A 105 4.60 9.11 8.91
C LEU A 105 5.20 7.96 9.71
N LYS A 106 6.43 8.08 10.23
CA LYS A 106 7.09 7.02 11.01
C LYS A 106 6.33 6.64 12.27
N ASP A 107 5.78 7.62 13.00
CA ASP A 107 5.04 7.34 14.22
C ASP A 107 3.68 6.71 13.93
N LEU A 108 2.99 7.19 12.88
CA LEU A 108 1.78 6.55 12.38
C LEU A 108 2.04 5.08 11.98
N LYS A 109 3.15 4.83 11.27
CA LYS A 109 3.54 3.46 10.90
C LYS A 109 3.75 2.59 12.14
N ARG A 110 4.47 3.07 13.16
CA ARG A 110 4.71 2.31 14.41
C ARG A 110 3.40 1.96 15.12
N LEU A 111 2.43 2.87 15.13
CA LEU A 111 1.11 2.64 15.70
C LEU A 111 0.34 1.57 14.92
N ILE A 112 0.28 1.69 13.59
CA ILE A 112 -0.37 0.69 12.74
C ILE A 112 0.29 -0.68 12.89
N GLN A 113 1.62 -0.73 12.95
CA GLN A 113 2.37 -1.97 13.18
C GLN A 113 2.03 -2.60 14.54
N THR A 114 1.99 -1.78 15.61
CA THR A 114 1.68 -2.27 16.96
C THR A 114 0.26 -2.82 17.03
N ALA A 115 -0.72 -2.10 16.48
CA ALA A 115 -2.11 -2.56 16.46
C ALA A 115 -2.30 -3.80 15.59
N SER A 116 -1.67 -3.86 14.41
CA SER A 116 -1.75 -5.04 13.54
C SER A 116 -1.18 -6.27 14.24
N LYS A 117 -0.04 -6.13 14.96
CA LYS A 117 0.55 -7.23 15.72
C LYS A 117 -0.38 -7.69 16.86
N GLN A 118 -0.95 -6.74 17.61
CA GLN A 118 -1.93 -7.06 18.67
C GLN A 118 -3.15 -7.78 18.12
N ARG A 119 -3.70 -7.32 16.99
CA ARG A 119 -4.82 -7.97 16.30
C ARG A 119 -4.47 -9.39 15.88
N ASP A 120 -3.28 -9.60 15.34
CA ASP A 120 -2.82 -10.93 14.90
C ASP A 120 -2.57 -11.88 16.08
N GLU A 121 -2.19 -11.36 17.25
CA GLU A 121 -2.13 -12.13 18.50
C GLU A 121 -3.53 -12.48 19.03
N ILE A 122 -4.45 -11.52 19.10
CA ILE A 122 -5.84 -11.73 19.55
C ILE A 122 -6.56 -12.72 18.64
N SER A 123 -6.37 -12.62 17.32
CA SER A 123 -6.97 -13.55 16.36
C SER A 123 -6.53 -14.99 16.60
N ARG A 124 -5.24 -15.24 16.90
CA ARG A 124 -4.72 -16.58 17.20
C ARG A 124 -5.27 -17.12 18.53
N ASP A 125 -5.41 -16.26 19.52
CA ASP A 125 -6.00 -16.60 20.82
C ASP A 125 -7.50 -16.92 20.66
N LEU A 126 -8.21 -16.18 19.81
CA LEU A 126 -9.62 -16.41 19.47
C LEU A 126 -9.83 -17.75 18.76
N ASP A 127 -9.00 -18.10 17.77
CA ASP A 127 -9.07 -19.40 17.09
C ASP A 127 -8.88 -20.57 18.08
N SER A 128 -7.96 -20.41 19.02
CA SER A 128 -7.71 -21.39 20.09
C SER A 128 -8.90 -21.47 21.06
N ALA A 129 -9.47 -20.34 21.45
CA ALA A 129 -10.63 -20.27 22.34
C ALA A 129 -11.91 -20.83 21.70
N LEU A 130 -12.11 -20.63 20.39
CA LEU A 130 -13.21 -21.23 19.64
C LEU A 130 -13.13 -22.76 19.66
N THR A 131 -11.94 -23.30 19.48
CA THR A 131 -11.71 -24.76 19.58
C THR A 131 -12.02 -25.27 20.99
N GLU A 132 -11.52 -24.60 22.02
CA GLU A 132 -11.81 -24.92 23.43
C GLU A 132 -13.31 -24.87 23.75
N LYS A 133 -14.02 -23.85 23.26
CA LYS A 133 -15.47 -23.71 23.39
C LYS A 133 -16.22 -24.86 22.73
N ILE A 134 -15.88 -25.20 21.48
CA ILE A 134 -16.52 -26.31 20.76
C ILE A 134 -16.39 -27.61 21.56
N GLU A 135 -15.20 -27.90 22.08
CA GLU A 135 -15.01 -29.10 22.90
C GLU A 135 -15.75 -29.06 24.23
N ALA A 136 -15.71 -27.93 24.95
CA ALA A 136 -16.36 -27.76 26.26
C ALA A 136 -17.89 -27.87 26.14
N VAL A 137 -18.47 -27.21 25.13
CA VAL A 137 -19.91 -27.29 24.82
C VAL A 137 -20.29 -28.69 24.38
N SER A 138 -19.54 -29.34 23.48
CA SER A 138 -19.82 -30.72 23.07
C SER A 138 -19.76 -31.71 24.25
N ARG A 139 -18.81 -31.54 25.16
CA ARG A 139 -18.72 -32.34 26.40
C ARG A 139 -19.93 -32.11 27.31
N PHE A 140 -20.38 -30.85 27.44
CA PHE A 140 -21.57 -30.50 28.21
C PHE A 140 -22.85 -31.07 27.58
N ASP A 141 -23.07 -30.92 26.28
CA ASP A 141 -24.26 -31.38 25.57
C ASP A 141 -24.44 -32.90 25.62
N LYS A 142 -23.34 -33.66 25.49
CA LYS A 142 -23.33 -35.12 25.68
C LYS A 142 -23.78 -35.53 27.10
N TRP A 143 -23.50 -34.70 28.10
CA TRP A 143 -23.92 -34.94 29.48
C TRP A 143 -25.34 -34.45 29.77
N ASP A 144 -25.78 -33.36 29.13
CA ASP A 144 -27.13 -32.84 29.29
C ASP A 144 -28.19 -33.75 28.64
N THR A 145 -27.86 -34.35 27.50
CA THR A 145 -28.69 -35.36 26.82
C THR A 145 -28.71 -36.73 27.51
N GLY A 146 -27.78 -37.00 28.44
CA GLY A 146 -27.64 -38.27 29.15
C GLY A 146 -28.36 -38.28 30.52
N PHE A 147 -29.59 -38.81 30.58
CA PHE A 147 -30.43 -38.84 31.79
C PHE A 147 -29.76 -39.44 33.04
N LEU A 148 -28.96 -40.49 32.88
CA LEU A 148 -28.28 -41.17 33.99
C LEU A 148 -27.12 -40.34 34.58
N PHE A 149 -26.30 -39.71 33.74
CA PHE A 149 -25.13 -38.96 34.17
C PHE A 149 -25.49 -37.67 34.91
N LYS A 150 -26.55 -36.99 34.45
CA LYS A 150 -27.11 -35.77 35.07
C LYS A 150 -27.58 -35.99 36.51
N ARG A 151 -28.10 -37.18 36.81
CA ARG A 151 -28.71 -37.49 38.11
C ARG A 151 -27.72 -38.07 39.13
N VAL A 152 -26.70 -38.80 38.66
CA VAL A 152 -25.69 -39.45 39.51
C VAL A 152 -24.51 -38.52 39.82
N PHE A 153 -24.13 -37.61 38.92
CA PHE A 153 -22.92 -36.78 39.07
C PHE A 153 -23.19 -35.28 39.01
N LYS A 154 -24.08 -34.78 39.88
CA LYS A 154 -24.48 -33.35 39.93
C LYS A 154 -23.31 -32.37 39.98
N SER A 155 -22.32 -32.60 40.84
CA SER A 155 -21.15 -31.71 40.97
C SER A 155 -20.28 -31.68 39.71
N ALA A 156 -20.12 -32.82 39.04
CA ALA A 156 -19.35 -32.93 37.80
C ALA A 156 -20.09 -32.35 36.59
N PHE A 157 -21.43 -32.36 36.63
CA PHE A 157 -22.29 -31.69 35.65
C PHE A 157 -22.20 -30.16 35.80
N GLU A 158 -22.36 -29.63 37.03
CA GLU A 158 -22.20 -28.19 37.30
C GLU A 158 -20.81 -27.69 36.92
N LYS A 159 -19.76 -28.49 37.18
CA LYS A 159 -18.40 -28.17 36.73
C LYS A 159 -18.31 -28.02 35.21
N ARG A 160 -18.87 -28.95 34.44
CA ARG A 160 -18.86 -28.92 32.97
C ARG A 160 -19.70 -27.78 32.39
N ARG A 161 -20.84 -27.48 33.01
CA ARG A 161 -21.66 -26.31 32.68
C ARG A 161 -20.88 -25.01 32.89
N ALA A 162 -20.18 -24.89 34.01
CA ALA A 162 -19.33 -23.74 34.30
C ALA A 162 -18.14 -23.64 33.33
N GLU A 163 -17.51 -24.76 32.95
CA GLU A 163 -16.44 -24.81 31.94
C GLU A 163 -16.95 -24.34 30.56
N ALA A 164 -18.11 -24.84 30.10
CA ALA A 164 -18.72 -24.41 28.84
C ALA A 164 -19.13 -22.93 28.85
N GLY A 165 -19.67 -22.44 29.97
CA GLY A 165 -19.95 -21.02 30.18
C GLY A 165 -18.69 -20.17 30.08
N THR A 166 -17.65 -20.51 30.84
CA THR A 166 -16.37 -19.79 30.86
C THR A 166 -15.72 -19.75 29.47
N ALA A 167 -15.75 -20.86 28.72
CA ALA A 167 -15.21 -20.91 27.37
C ALA A 167 -16.02 -20.02 26.39
N THR A 168 -17.33 -19.88 26.59
CA THR A 168 -18.18 -18.99 25.80
C THR A 168 -17.91 -17.53 26.12
N ASP A 169 -17.79 -17.18 27.40
CA ASP A 169 -17.46 -15.82 27.86
C ASP A 169 -16.10 -15.39 27.33
N LYS A 170 -15.09 -16.30 27.36
CA LYS A 170 -13.75 -16.07 26.81
C LYS A 170 -13.76 -15.75 25.31
N VAL A 171 -14.56 -16.47 24.52
CA VAL A 171 -14.71 -16.17 23.08
C VAL A 171 -15.34 -14.80 22.88
N THR A 172 -16.39 -14.47 23.63
CA THR A 172 -17.07 -13.17 23.54
C THR A 172 -16.12 -12.02 23.88
N GLU A 173 -15.31 -12.17 24.92
CA GLU A 173 -14.29 -11.19 25.30
C GLU A 173 -13.24 -11.01 24.19
N LEU A 174 -12.74 -12.10 23.61
CA LEU A 174 -11.74 -12.04 22.53
C LEU A 174 -12.32 -11.44 21.24
N GLU A 175 -13.59 -11.70 20.92
CA GLU A 175 -14.31 -11.05 19.82
C GLU A 175 -14.41 -9.53 20.04
N GLU A 176 -14.74 -9.09 21.26
CA GLU A 176 -14.74 -7.66 21.63
C GLU A 176 -13.34 -7.04 21.55
N GLN A 177 -12.30 -7.74 22.04
CA GLN A 177 -10.91 -7.28 21.93
C GLN A 177 -10.46 -7.18 20.46
N LEU A 178 -10.85 -8.13 19.61
CA LEU A 178 -10.55 -8.09 18.18
C LEU A 178 -11.22 -6.87 17.52
N ARG A 179 -12.47 -6.59 17.89
CA ARG A 179 -13.19 -5.40 17.44
C ARG A 179 -12.52 -4.11 17.91
N LEU A 180 -12.08 -4.03 19.16
CA LEU A 180 -11.44 -2.84 19.74
C LEU A 180 -9.98 -2.63 19.29
N SER A 181 -9.28 -3.70 18.91
CA SER A 181 -7.90 -3.64 18.39
C SER A 181 -7.81 -3.27 16.91
N THR A 182 -8.94 -3.34 16.20
CA THR A 182 -9.02 -2.82 14.84
C THR A 182 -8.88 -1.30 14.91
N ILE A 183 -7.85 -0.75 14.29
CA ILE A 183 -7.71 0.71 14.18
C ILE A 183 -8.85 1.20 13.29
N ALA A 184 -9.94 1.64 13.91
CA ALA A 184 -10.91 2.50 13.27
C ALA A 184 -10.19 3.82 12.93
N THR A 185 -9.61 3.88 11.74
CA THR A 185 -8.93 5.07 11.25
C THR A 185 -9.99 5.97 10.67
N HIS A 186 -10.55 6.85 11.49
CA HIS A 186 -11.53 7.80 10.99
C HIS A 186 -10.79 8.89 10.22
N ILE A 187 -10.80 8.83 8.90
CA ILE A 187 -10.24 9.88 8.04
C ILE A 187 -11.33 10.93 7.82
N GLU A 188 -11.15 12.10 8.39
CA GLU A 188 -11.96 13.26 8.06
C GLU A 188 -11.28 14.04 6.96
N ILE A 189 -12.04 14.33 5.91
CA ILE A 189 -11.53 15.07 4.76
C ILE A 189 -12.40 16.32 4.62
N GLU A 190 -11.74 17.48 4.57
CA GLU A 190 -12.41 18.74 4.25
C GLU A 190 -13.07 18.67 2.86
N LYS A 191 -14.22 19.33 2.71
CA LYS A 191 -15.10 19.19 1.53
C LYS A 191 -14.36 19.44 0.20
N GLU A 192 -13.46 20.42 0.17
CA GLU A 192 -12.72 20.78 -1.04
C GLU A 192 -11.76 19.65 -1.46
N GLN A 193 -11.00 19.11 -0.49
CA GLN A 193 -10.06 18.00 -0.70
C GLN A 193 -10.81 16.70 -1.01
N ALA A 194 -11.98 16.48 -0.39
CA ALA A 194 -12.82 15.32 -0.65
C ALA A 194 -13.29 15.28 -2.11
N ASN A 195 -13.73 16.42 -2.66
CA ASN A 195 -14.15 16.50 -4.06
C ASN A 195 -13.00 16.13 -5.02
N LEU A 196 -11.79 16.64 -4.77
CA LEU A 196 -10.61 16.32 -5.57
C LEU A 196 -10.21 14.85 -5.46
N TYR A 197 -10.30 14.27 -4.25
CA TYR A 197 -10.02 12.85 -4.03
C TYR A 197 -11.04 11.94 -4.72
N TYR A 198 -12.34 12.30 -4.71
CA TYR A 198 -13.36 11.50 -5.40
C TYR A 198 -13.22 11.58 -6.92
N LEU A 199 -12.87 12.75 -7.47
CA LEU A 199 -12.52 12.87 -8.88
C LEU A 199 -11.31 11.98 -9.25
N LEU A 200 -10.25 12.01 -8.43
CA LEU A 200 -9.10 11.12 -8.58
C LEU A 200 -9.49 9.65 -8.59
N LYS A 201 -10.40 9.24 -7.70
CA LYS A 201 -10.92 7.86 -7.61
C LYS A 201 -11.71 7.48 -8.86
N ASP A 202 -12.54 8.38 -9.39
CA ASP A 202 -13.32 8.15 -10.60
C ASP A 202 -12.41 8.01 -11.84
N ASP A 203 -11.42 8.89 -11.98
CA ASP A 203 -10.44 8.83 -13.06
C ASP A 203 -9.53 7.60 -12.95
N PHE A 204 -9.20 7.16 -11.73
CA PHE A 204 -8.52 5.90 -11.51
C PHE A 204 -9.38 4.70 -11.91
N SER A 205 -10.69 4.74 -11.63
CA SER A 205 -11.63 3.71 -12.08
C SER A 205 -11.63 3.63 -13.62
N ALA A 206 -11.67 4.78 -14.31
CA ALA A 206 -11.53 4.82 -15.77
C ALA A 206 -10.17 4.29 -16.25
N LEU A 207 -9.08 4.54 -15.52
CA LEU A 207 -7.76 3.97 -15.81
C LEU A 207 -7.73 2.44 -15.69
N CYS A 208 -8.44 1.87 -14.73
CA CYS A 208 -8.53 0.40 -14.54
C CYS A 208 -9.14 -0.31 -15.76
N GLU A 209 -9.97 0.39 -16.53
CA GLU A 209 -10.61 -0.15 -17.73
C GLU A 209 -9.65 -0.26 -18.94
N CYS A 210 -8.38 0.16 -18.82
CA CYS A 210 -7.38 -0.06 -19.88
C CYS A 210 -7.37 -1.55 -20.25
N ASN A 211 -7.48 -1.86 -21.54
CA ASN A 211 -7.53 -3.25 -21.97
C ASN A 211 -6.24 -4.01 -21.64
N SER A 212 -5.12 -3.29 -21.52
CA SER A 212 -3.90 -3.85 -20.94
C SER A 212 -3.11 -2.83 -20.13
N ILE A 213 -2.72 -3.27 -18.94
CA ILE A 213 -1.76 -2.62 -18.07
C ILE A 213 -0.65 -3.63 -17.83
N TRP A 214 0.60 -3.20 -17.98
CA TRP A 214 1.75 -4.06 -17.74
C TRP A 214 2.66 -3.46 -16.70
N ASP A 215 3.17 -4.31 -15.83
CA ASP A 215 4.27 -4.05 -14.92
C ASP A 215 5.59 -4.40 -15.63
N VAL A 216 6.52 -3.46 -15.69
CA VAL A 216 7.81 -3.60 -16.37
C VAL A 216 8.85 -4.10 -15.36
N LYS A 217 9.32 -5.33 -15.55
CA LYS A 217 10.20 -6.04 -14.61
C LYS A 217 11.67 -5.78 -14.84
N THR A 218 12.08 -5.71 -16.10
CA THR A 218 13.48 -5.56 -16.47
C THR A 218 13.63 -4.66 -17.67
N ARG A 219 14.80 -4.01 -17.74
CA ARG A 219 15.24 -3.22 -18.88
C ARG A 219 16.66 -3.63 -19.25
N GLN A 220 16.89 -3.84 -20.53
CA GLN A 220 18.21 -4.13 -21.07
C GLN A 220 18.42 -3.32 -22.35
N ALA A 221 19.56 -2.65 -22.49
CA ALA A 221 19.90 -2.01 -23.76
C ALA A 221 20.16 -3.07 -24.83
N THR A 222 19.72 -2.80 -26.05
CA THR A 222 19.78 -3.76 -27.16
C THR A 222 20.96 -3.47 -28.08
N ASP A 223 21.71 -4.51 -28.47
CA ASP A 223 22.67 -4.38 -29.58
C ASP A 223 21.93 -4.53 -30.90
N GLN A 224 21.47 -3.40 -31.44
CA GLN A 224 20.69 -3.35 -32.68
C GLN A 224 21.38 -4.02 -33.87
N TYR A 225 22.72 -4.02 -33.89
CA TYR A 225 23.49 -4.57 -35.00
C TYR A 225 23.50 -6.10 -34.97
N HIS A 226 23.81 -6.69 -33.82
CA HIS A 226 23.83 -8.14 -33.66
C HIS A 226 22.41 -8.74 -33.62
N GLU A 227 21.48 -8.06 -32.97
CA GLU A 227 20.11 -8.56 -32.78
C GLU A 227 19.17 -8.31 -33.98
N ARG A 228 19.60 -7.45 -34.92
CA ARG A 228 18.88 -7.11 -36.17
C ARG A 228 17.49 -6.51 -35.91
N THR A 229 17.41 -5.60 -34.94
CA THR A 229 16.18 -4.89 -34.52
C THR A 229 16.41 -3.38 -34.45
N ILE A 230 15.31 -2.63 -34.59
CA ILE A 230 15.28 -1.17 -34.40
C ILE A 230 14.97 -0.77 -32.94
N ALA A 231 14.72 -1.73 -32.05
CA ALA A 231 14.46 -1.44 -30.64
C ALA A 231 15.74 -0.97 -29.95
N ASN A 232 15.68 0.12 -29.19
CA ASN A 232 16.83 0.61 -28.40
C ASN A 232 17.04 -0.18 -27.11
N SER A 233 15.97 -0.82 -26.62
CA SER A 233 15.98 -1.60 -25.39
C SER A 233 14.98 -2.74 -25.45
N ARG A 234 15.32 -3.84 -24.80
CA ARG A 234 14.44 -4.95 -24.49
C ARG A 234 13.88 -4.77 -23.10
N ILE A 235 12.59 -5.06 -22.93
CA ILE A 235 11.95 -5.09 -21.62
C ILE A 235 11.26 -6.43 -21.42
N GLU A 236 11.27 -6.92 -20.19
CA GLU A 236 10.35 -7.96 -19.73
C GLU A 236 9.21 -7.28 -18.98
N ARG A 237 7.96 -7.64 -19.30
CA ARG A 237 6.78 -7.07 -18.66
C ARG A 237 5.72 -8.14 -18.42
N GLU A 238 4.85 -7.94 -17.44
CA GLU A 238 3.76 -8.84 -17.10
C GLU A 238 2.44 -8.08 -17.00
N ARG A 239 1.33 -8.68 -17.45
CA ARG A 239 0.01 -8.05 -17.31
C ARG A 239 -0.40 -7.99 -15.85
N VAL A 240 -0.85 -6.81 -15.42
CA VAL A 240 -1.40 -6.57 -14.09
C VAL A 240 -2.80 -5.99 -14.21
N LYS A 241 -3.55 -6.06 -13.10
CA LYS A 241 -4.88 -5.44 -12.99
C LYS A 241 -4.90 -4.46 -11.85
N PHE A 242 -5.36 -3.26 -12.14
CA PHE A 242 -5.65 -2.26 -11.12
C PHE A 242 -7.12 -2.35 -10.76
N ASN A 243 -7.46 -1.96 -9.54
CA ASN A 243 -8.83 -1.92 -9.09
C ASN A 243 -8.99 -0.95 -7.91
N LEU A 244 -10.24 -0.70 -7.51
CA LEU A 244 -10.52 -0.12 -6.20
C LEU A 244 -10.60 -1.26 -5.16
N ALA A 245 -9.86 -1.14 -4.06
CA ALA A 245 -9.81 -2.16 -3.01
C ALA A 245 -9.74 -1.53 -1.61
N SER A 246 -10.00 -2.32 -0.57
CA SER A 246 -9.72 -1.97 0.82
C SER A 246 -8.42 -2.61 1.28
N CYS A 247 -7.76 -2.02 2.28
CA CYS A 247 -6.59 -2.60 2.94
C CYS A 247 -6.97 -2.98 4.37
N ASP A 248 -6.72 -4.22 4.77
CA ASP A 248 -6.98 -4.69 6.15
C ASP A 248 -6.14 -3.97 7.23
N LEU A 249 -5.16 -3.13 6.85
CA LEU A 249 -4.36 -2.32 7.77
C LEU A 249 -5.12 -1.10 8.28
N ILE A 250 -6.04 -0.56 7.47
CA ILE A 250 -6.73 0.70 7.72
C ILE A 250 -8.20 0.47 7.44
N GLU A 251 -9.03 0.55 8.47
CA GLU A 251 -10.47 0.50 8.30
C GLU A 251 -10.95 1.86 7.76
N TRP A 252 -11.44 1.85 6.52
CA TRP A 252 -11.99 3.00 5.82
C TRP A 252 -13.23 2.54 5.04
N ASP A 253 -14.30 3.32 5.10
CA ASP A 253 -15.62 2.92 4.57
C ASP A 253 -15.62 2.77 3.04
N GLU A 254 -14.71 3.46 2.36
CA GLU A 254 -14.62 3.50 0.91
C GLU A 254 -13.46 2.65 0.38
N LYS A 255 -13.64 2.07 -0.81
CA LYS A 255 -12.52 1.48 -1.55
C LYS A 255 -11.62 2.58 -2.11
N VAL A 256 -10.32 2.34 -2.07
CA VAL A 256 -9.29 3.28 -2.53
C VAL A 256 -8.61 2.77 -3.81
N PRO A 257 -8.00 3.65 -4.63
CA PRO A 257 -7.15 3.24 -5.74
C PRO A 257 -6.08 2.25 -5.31
N HIS A 258 -6.06 1.09 -5.96
CA HIS A 258 -5.14 0.00 -5.65
C HIS A 258 -4.36 -0.41 -6.90
N ILE A 259 -3.06 -0.12 -6.87
CA ILE A 259 -2.09 -0.46 -7.93
C ILE A 259 -1.39 -1.73 -7.52
N ARG A 260 -1.65 -2.81 -8.26
CA ARG A 260 -0.98 -4.10 -8.06
C ARG A 260 0.30 -4.17 -8.86
N ASN A 261 1.32 -4.71 -8.23
CA ASN A 261 2.59 -5.06 -8.86
C ASN A 261 2.68 -6.59 -9.04
N ALA A 262 3.37 -7.07 -10.07
CA ALA A 262 3.55 -8.50 -10.30
C ALA A 262 4.63 -9.13 -9.40
N LYS A 263 5.70 -8.39 -9.05
CA LYS A 263 6.83 -8.89 -8.26
C LYS A 263 7.17 -8.06 -7.01
N GLY A 264 6.59 -6.88 -6.86
CA GLY A 264 6.78 -5.93 -5.78
C GLY A 264 5.55 -5.74 -4.89
N GLY A 265 5.56 -4.66 -4.11
CA GLY A 265 4.45 -4.28 -3.26
C GLY A 265 3.31 -3.62 -4.04
N SER A 266 2.11 -3.69 -3.49
CA SER A 266 0.95 -2.99 -4.03
C SER A 266 0.72 -1.67 -3.31
N PHE A 267 0.26 -0.66 -4.03
CA PHE A 267 -0.05 0.66 -3.48
C PHE A 267 -1.53 0.81 -3.20
N PHE A 268 -1.88 1.43 -2.07
CA PHE A 268 -3.23 1.87 -1.74
C PHE A 268 -3.20 3.37 -1.47
N PHE A 269 -3.91 4.13 -2.30
CA PHE A 269 -3.89 5.60 -2.27
C PHE A 269 -5.00 6.12 -1.36
N TYR A 270 -4.70 6.31 -0.07
CA TYR A 270 -5.61 6.97 0.86
C TYR A 270 -5.56 8.49 0.67
N PRO A 271 -6.59 9.24 1.08
CA PRO A 271 -6.61 10.69 0.91
C PRO A 271 -5.35 11.42 1.43
N GLY A 272 -4.77 11.00 2.57
CA GLY A 272 -3.62 11.70 3.14
C GLY A 272 -2.25 11.13 2.77
N PHE A 273 -2.20 9.85 2.41
CA PHE A 273 -0.96 9.09 2.27
C PHE A 273 -1.17 7.84 1.43
N ILE A 274 -0.08 7.24 0.98
CA ILE A 274 -0.07 6.02 0.19
C ILE A 274 0.47 4.89 1.08
N VAL A 275 -0.26 3.78 1.17
CA VAL A 275 0.25 2.56 1.78
C VAL A 275 0.91 1.74 0.68
N TYR A 276 2.21 1.51 0.78
CA TYR A 276 2.93 0.55 -0.04
C TYR A 276 3.12 -0.76 0.74
N ARG A 277 2.62 -1.88 0.23
CA ARG A 277 2.57 -3.14 0.98
C ARG A 277 3.08 -4.32 0.18
N THR A 278 4.07 -5.03 0.71
CA THR A 278 4.65 -6.24 0.10
C THR A 278 4.15 -7.52 0.76
N ALA A 279 3.77 -7.48 2.04
CA ALA A 279 3.20 -8.61 2.78
C ALA A 279 2.29 -8.14 3.91
N ARG A 280 1.72 -9.08 4.69
CA ARG A 280 0.78 -8.77 5.78
C ARG A 280 1.33 -7.73 6.76
N GLU A 281 2.56 -7.95 7.24
CA GLU A 281 3.26 -7.10 8.22
C GLU A 281 4.28 -6.12 7.58
N ALA A 282 4.61 -6.33 6.30
CA ALA A 282 5.61 -5.53 5.59
C ALA A 282 4.93 -4.44 4.76
N PHE A 283 4.88 -3.23 5.33
CA PHE A 283 4.31 -2.05 4.68
C PHE A 283 5.11 -0.76 4.98
N SER A 284 4.86 0.25 4.16
CA SER A 284 5.40 1.60 4.26
C SER A 284 4.27 2.61 4.06
N LEU A 285 4.41 3.77 4.70
CA LEU A 285 3.53 4.90 4.48
C LEU A 285 4.30 5.98 3.74
N ILE A 286 3.79 6.43 2.61
CA ILE A 286 4.46 7.37 1.70
C ILE A 286 3.56 8.60 1.55
N GLU A 287 4.12 9.79 1.71
CA GLU A 287 3.42 11.03 1.38
C GLU A 287 3.33 11.22 -0.14
N TYR A 288 2.27 11.86 -0.62
CA TYR A 288 2.09 12.07 -2.06
C TYR A 288 3.24 12.86 -2.70
N HIS A 289 3.79 13.86 -1.99
CA HIS A 289 4.86 14.70 -2.50
C HIS A 289 6.23 14.00 -2.56
N ASP A 290 6.42 12.94 -1.77
CA ASP A 290 7.64 12.11 -1.82
C ASP A 290 7.67 11.18 -3.05
N MET A 291 6.53 10.97 -3.72
CA MET A 291 6.43 10.14 -4.90
C MET A 291 6.62 10.97 -6.19
N LYS A 292 7.79 10.86 -6.83
CA LYS A 292 8.06 11.54 -8.10
C LYS A 292 7.73 10.61 -9.27
N GLY A 293 6.87 11.08 -10.17
CA GLY A 293 6.47 10.35 -11.37
C GLY A 293 6.97 11.00 -12.65
N ARG A 294 7.29 10.21 -13.68
CA ARG A 294 7.43 10.67 -15.06
C ARG A 294 6.57 9.82 -15.98
N ALA A 295 5.76 10.47 -16.81
CA ALA A 295 5.03 9.81 -17.88
C ALA A 295 5.62 10.17 -19.25
N SER A 296 5.70 9.20 -20.15
CA SER A 296 6.15 9.42 -21.54
C SER A 296 5.53 8.42 -22.49
N LEU A 297 5.15 8.88 -23.69
CA LEU A 297 4.73 7.99 -24.77
C LEU A 297 5.90 7.13 -25.23
N VAL A 298 5.64 5.84 -25.45
CA VAL A 298 6.61 4.87 -25.93
C VAL A 298 6.07 4.14 -27.16
N GLN A 299 6.98 3.81 -28.07
CA GLN A 299 6.68 2.98 -29.24
C GLN A 299 7.15 1.56 -28.93
N PHE A 300 6.24 0.60 -28.98
CA PHE A 300 6.50 -0.78 -28.60
C PHE A 300 6.25 -1.73 -29.76
N GLN A 301 7.20 -2.61 -30.04
CA GLN A 301 7.05 -3.69 -31.03
C GLN A 301 6.26 -4.82 -30.37
N GLU A 302 4.97 -4.93 -30.67
CA GLU A 302 4.09 -5.91 -30.04
C GLU A 302 4.07 -7.20 -30.86
N GLU A 303 4.80 -8.21 -30.39
CA GLU A 303 4.83 -9.54 -31.02
C GLU A 303 3.56 -10.37 -30.68
N ASP A 304 2.88 -10.02 -29.58
CA ASP A 304 1.60 -10.61 -29.20
C ASP A 304 0.41 -9.86 -29.86
N ASN A 305 -0.79 -10.01 -29.30
CA ASN A 305 -1.95 -9.25 -29.73
C ASN A 305 -1.93 -7.81 -29.18
N VAL A 306 -1.95 -6.83 -30.08
CA VAL A 306 -2.14 -5.41 -29.73
C VAL A 306 -3.51 -5.23 -29.07
N PRO A 307 -3.60 -4.60 -27.89
CA PRO A 307 -4.87 -4.31 -27.26
C PRO A 307 -5.76 -3.43 -28.15
N SER A 308 -7.06 -3.69 -28.17
CA SER A 308 -8.02 -2.97 -29.01
C SER A 308 -8.16 -1.47 -28.71
N ASP A 309 -7.74 -1.02 -27.53
CA ASP A 309 -7.75 0.38 -27.11
C ASP A 309 -6.39 1.10 -27.35
N ALA A 310 -5.40 0.38 -27.90
CA ALA A 310 -4.11 0.94 -28.25
C ALA A 310 -4.06 1.39 -29.72
N LYS A 311 -3.24 2.42 -29.98
CA LYS A 311 -3.04 2.95 -31.33
C LYS A 311 -1.84 2.27 -31.99
N VAL A 312 -2.06 1.60 -33.12
CA VAL A 312 -0.96 1.14 -33.99
C VAL A 312 -0.46 2.34 -34.80
N ILE A 313 0.81 2.68 -34.64
CA ILE A 313 1.46 3.85 -35.26
C ILE A 313 2.42 3.48 -36.39
N GLY A 314 2.69 2.20 -36.58
CA GLY A 314 3.57 1.72 -37.64
C GLY A 314 3.68 0.20 -37.65
N GLN A 315 4.59 -0.29 -38.48
CA GLN A 315 4.93 -1.70 -38.62
C GLN A 315 6.46 -1.81 -38.78
N THR A 316 7.05 -2.88 -38.26
CA THR A 316 8.45 -3.23 -38.47
C THR A 316 8.56 -4.69 -38.91
N TRP A 317 9.75 -5.13 -39.32
CA TRP A 317 10.02 -6.54 -39.58
C TRP A 317 10.73 -7.20 -38.38
N ALA A 318 10.40 -8.45 -38.08
CA ALA A 318 11.04 -9.23 -37.02
C ALA A 318 12.57 -9.33 -37.19
N LYS A 319 13.05 -9.25 -38.43
CA LYS A 319 14.46 -9.04 -38.78
C LYS A 319 14.59 -7.88 -39.78
N CYS A 320 15.29 -6.83 -39.38
CA CYS A 320 15.47 -5.61 -40.16
C CYS A 320 16.91 -5.43 -40.66
N ASN A 321 17.05 -4.83 -41.84
CA ASN A 321 18.29 -4.20 -42.30
C ASN A 321 18.51 -2.88 -41.54
N LYS A 322 19.69 -2.24 -41.73
CA LYS A 322 20.01 -0.95 -41.08
C LYS A 322 19.03 0.18 -41.44
N ASP A 323 18.37 0.09 -42.59
CA ASP A 323 17.38 1.04 -43.07
C ASP A 323 15.93 0.72 -42.62
N GLY A 324 15.75 -0.32 -41.79
CA GLY A 324 14.43 -0.79 -41.34
C GLY A 324 13.68 -1.68 -42.36
N SER A 325 14.25 -1.93 -43.54
CA SER A 325 13.65 -2.81 -44.54
C SER A 325 13.76 -4.29 -44.15
N ARG A 326 12.89 -5.13 -44.73
CA ARG A 326 12.89 -6.60 -44.50
C ARG A 326 14.26 -7.20 -44.81
N ASP A 327 14.87 -7.87 -43.84
CA ASP A 327 16.02 -8.74 -44.13
C ASP A 327 15.54 -10.01 -44.83
N LYS A 328 15.85 -10.11 -46.14
CA LYS A 328 15.42 -11.21 -47.02
C LYS A 328 16.20 -12.51 -46.81
N ARG A 329 17.26 -12.50 -46.01
CA ARG A 329 18.02 -13.72 -45.67
C ARG A 329 17.24 -14.66 -44.76
N PHE A 330 16.21 -14.15 -44.08
CA PHE A 330 15.35 -14.90 -43.17
C PHE A 330 14.04 -15.29 -43.88
N ALA A 331 13.87 -16.59 -44.18
CA ALA A 331 12.73 -17.10 -44.93
C ALA A 331 11.37 -16.81 -44.24
N ASN A 332 11.30 -16.99 -42.92
CA ASN A 332 10.08 -16.78 -42.11
C ASN A 332 10.06 -15.44 -41.38
N ASN A 333 10.56 -14.38 -42.03
CA ASN A 333 10.51 -13.02 -41.48
C ASN A 333 9.11 -12.42 -41.64
N TYR A 334 8.50 -12.01 -40.53
CA TYR A 334 7.13 -11.49 -40.46
C TYR A 334 7.12 -10.03 -39.99
N GLN A 335 5.97 -9.36 -40.18
CA GLN A 335 5.78 -7.98 -39.71
C GLN A 335 5.27 -7.95 -38.27
N ILE A 336 5.77 -6.99 -37.49
CA ILE A 336 5.41 -6.75 -36.10
C ILE A 336 4.78 -5.34 -36.02
N PRO A 337 3.57 -5.19 -35.46
CA PRO A 337 2.97 -3.89 -35.23
C PRO A 337 3.76 -3.07 -34.21
N ILE A 338 3.89 -1.77 -34.50
CA ILE A 338 4.41 -0.80 -33.54
C ILE A 338 3.20 -0.13 -32.88
N ALA A 339 2.93 -0.47 -31.63
CA ALA A 339 1.87 0.12 -30.82
C ALA A 339 2.40 1.33 -30.05
N GLN A 340 1.55 2.35 -29.87
CA GLN A 340 1.81 3.47 -28.98
C GLN A 340 1.22 3.15 -27.60
N TYR A 341 2.09 3.10 -26.61
CA TYR A 341 1.72 3.01 -25.20
C TYR A 341 2.19 4.26 -24.45
N ILE A 342 1.73 4.41 -23.22
CA ILE A 342 2.32 5.38 -22.28
C ILE A 342 3.03 4.61 -21.17
N GLN A 343 4.25 5.02 -20.86
CA GLN A 343 5.01 4.52 -19.72
C GLN A 343 4.89 5.53 -18.58
N VAL A 344 4.62 5.04 -17.37
CA VAL A 344 4.85 5.76 -16.13
C VAL A 344 6.01 5.13 -15.37
N THR A 345 6.89 5.98 -14.85
CA THR A 345 7.98 5.60 -13.95
C THR A 345 7.78 6.34 -12.64
N LEU A 346 7.62 5.61 -11.54
CA LEU A 346 7.53 6.13 -10.18
C LEU A 346 8.88 5.89 -9.50
N LYS A 347 9.52 6.96 -9.02
CA LYS A 347 10.79 6.88 -8.29
C LYS A 347 10.77 7.80 -7.07
N ASN A 348 11.47 7.41 -6.01
CA ASN A 348 11.82 8.32 -4.93
C ASN A 348 13.25 8.08 -4.43
N ASP A 349 13.75 9.02 -3.63
CA ASP A 349 15.13 9.00 -3.13
C ASP A 349 15.34 7.90 -2.07
N SER A 350 14.25 7.39 -1.48
CA SER A 350 14.23 6.27 -0.53
C SER A 350 14.34 4.89 -1.18
N GLY A 351 14.38 4.82 -2.52
CA GLY A 351 14.56 3.57 -3.27
C GLY A 351 13.27 2.96 -3.83
N LEU A 352 12.17 3.70 -3.89
CA LEU A 352 10.99 3.31 -4.66
C LEU A 352 11.34 3.34 -6.14
N TRP A 353 11.05 2.27 -6.88
CA TRP A 353 11.18 2.25 -8.32
C TRP A 353 10.18 1.27 -8.93
N GLU A 354 9.16 1.81 -9.57
CA GLU A 354 8.15 1.03 -10.31
C GLU A 354 7.93 1.61 -11.71
N GLU A 355 7.70 0.74 -12.69
CA GLU A 355 7.43 1.14 -14.08
C GLU A 355 6.22 0.39 -14.64
N PHE A 356 5.29 1.13 -15.23
CA PHE A 356 4.08 0.57 -15.82
C PHE A 356 3.88 1.05 -17.25
N HIS A 357 3.36 0.18 -18.11
CA HIS A 357 2.86 0.53 -19.44
C HIS A 357 1.34 0.44 -19.47
N PHE A 358 0.70 1.39 -20.15
CA PHE A 358 -0.74 1.42 -20.34
C PHE A 358 -1.07 1.47 -21.83
N SER A 359 -2.03 0.65 -22.24
CA SER A 359 -2.50 0.58 -23.62
C SER A 359 -3.21 1.86 -24.08
N ASN A 360 -3.83 2.60 -23.16
CA ASN A 360 -4.55 3.83 -23.44
C ASN A 360 -3.89 5.05 -22.76
N PRO A 361 -3.14 5.89 -23.52
CA PRO A 361 -2.48 7.07 -22.98
C PRO A 361 -3.41 8.10 -22.34
N GLN A 362 -4.60 8.33 -22.90
CA GLN A 362 -5.50 9.39 -22.44
C GLN A 362 -6.01 9.14 -21.02
N ARG A 363 -6.34 7.90 -20.70
CA ARG A 363 -6.81 7.52 -19.36
C ARG A 363 -5.75 7.76 -18.29
N LEU A 364 -4.49 7.46 -18.59
CA LEU A 364 -3.39 7.73 -17.66
C LEU A 364 -3.17 9.24 -17.48
N ILE A 365 -3.20 10.02 -18.57
CA ILE A 365 -3.01 11.47 -18.50
C ILE A 365 -4.09 12.10 -17.61
N THR A 366 -5.37 11.77 -17.83
CA THR A 366 -6.47 12.29 -17.02
C THR A 366 -6.34 11.90 -15.54
N PHE A 367 -5.99 10.64 -15.25
CA PHE A 367 -5.68 10.22 -13.87
C PHE A 367 -4.53 11.02 -13.26
N LEU A 368 -3.42 11.20 -13.97
CA LEU A 368 -2.27 11.98 -13.46
C LEU A 368 -2.61 13.45 -13.23
N GLU A 369 -3.46 14.05 -14.07
CA GLU A 369 -3.97 15.41 -13.85
C GLU A 369 -4.78 15.51 -12.56
N SER A 370 -5.72 14.58 -12.33
CA SER A 370 -6.50 14.52 -11.09
C SER A 370 -5.61 14.29 -9.84
N LEU A 371 -4.58 13.45 -9.96
CA LEU A 371 -3.63 13.15 -8.89
C LEU A 371 -2.77 14.37 -8.54
N ASN A 372 -2.29 15.08 -9.56
CA ASN A 372 -1.53 16.31 -9.36
C ASN A 372 -2.41 17.41 -8.74
N ASN A 373 -3.64 17.59 -9.22
CA ASN A 373 -4.58 18.55 -8.66
C ASN A 373 -4.88 18.26 -7.18
N PHE A 374 -5.10 16.98 -6.86
CA PHE A 374 -5.28 16.54 -5.48
C PHE A 374 -4.06 16.83 -4.62
N THR A 375 -2.87 16.45 -5.09
CA THR A 375 -1.60 16.63 -4.35
C THR A 375 -1.27 18.10 -4.13
N SER A 376 -1.40 18.94 -5.16
CA SER A 376 -1.14 20.38 -5.06
C SER A 376 -2.15 21.13 -4.18
N SER A 377 -3.33 20.55 -3.92
CA SER A 377 -4.32 21.15 -3.00
C SER A 377 -3.84 21.23 -1.56
N PHE A 378 -2.79 20.47 -1.20
CA PHE A 378 -2.15 20.51 0.12
C PHE A 378 -0.99 21.52 0.21
N GLU A 379 -0.42 21.92 -0.93
CA GLU A 379 0.75 22.82 -0.98
C GLU A 379 0.35 24.31 -1.01
N ALA A 380 -0.83 24.62 -1.56
CA ALA A 380 -1.30 26.00 -1.77
C ALA A 380 -1.43 26.83 -0.48
N VAL A 381 -1.53 26.20 0.69
CA VAL A 381 -1.69 26.89 1.99
C VAL A 381 -0.36 27.08 2.73
N ALA A 382 0.70 26.37 2.37
CA ALA A 382 2.00 26.49 3.06
C ALA A 382 2.74 27.82 2.76
N ASN A 383 2.34 28.52 1.68
CA ASN A 383 2.93 29.78 1.24
C ASN A 383 2.03 31.01 1.47
N GLY A 384 0.90 30.85 2.18
CA GLY A 384 -0.12 31.88 2.41
C GLY A 384 -0.08 32.53 3.78
#